data_AF-A0A836HDR9-F1
#
_entry.id   AF-A0A836HDR9-F1
#
_cell.length_a   1.000
_cell.length_b   1.000
_cell.length_c   1.000
_cell.angle_alpha   90.00
_cell.angle_beta   90.00
_cell.angle_gamma   90.00
#
_symmetry.space_group_name_H-M   'P 1'
#
loop_
_entity.id
_entity.type
_entity.pdbx_description
1 polymer ?
#
loop_
_entity_poly.entity_id
_entity_poly.type
_entity_poly.pdbx_seq_one_letter_code
_entity_poly.pdbx_strand_id
1 'polypeptide(L)'
;MLRNTMLWLTKPRVVVLGTGWAGCYAARQLDPNLCTIQVISNRNHMVFTPLLPQTTTGTLEFRSVCEPITNIQPSLANPPHRFIRSVIYDVDFDKKLVQCVGVGVVGGSENVPVNTFSVEYDYLIMAYGALPNTFNIPGVEEKAFFLREVNEARGIRKRLVQNIMAADLPTTSSAEAKRLLHTVVVGGGPTGIEFAANLADFFREDIKKINAALLPHCKVTVLEAGEVLGSFDTALRKYGQRRLKELGVKIRKTAVVGVTDQEVFTKSGEVLPTGLVVWSTGVGSGPLTKALKCDKTTRGRISIDDHLRVLRDGTPIPNVFSAGDCAASNEKPLPTLAAVASRQGRYIGKEINNLLKGKQMSKPFVYRSLGSMASIGNRSAIVSLGQKFKIDVNGYMALWVWKSAYLTILGSIRSKLYVIVNWAGSQIFGRDITYIGDLSEDRKYSALAVEGVSREMRCKTVHQSPDPVKPGNNATSAMAEKAAPQTTPEQAPKDTQASKATAAVPAAALKSKG
;
A
#
# COMPACT_ATOMS: atom_id res chain seq x y z
N MET A 1 -32.17 -28.32 16.64
CA MET A 1 -31.57 -26.98 16.49
C MET A 1 -31.13 -26.38 17.83
N LEU A 2 -32.05 -26.04 18.74
CA LEU A 2 -31.80 -25.33 20.02
C LEU A 2 -30.50 -25.72 20.78
N ARG A 3 -30.22 -27.02 20.97
CA ARG A 3 -29.01 -27.50 21.67
C ARG A 3 -27.70 -27.02 21.03
N ASN A 4 -27.66 -26.90 19.70
CA ASN A 4 -26.53 -26.31 18.98
C ASN A 4 -26.49 -24.79 19.19
N THR A 5 -27.65 -24.10 19.14
CA THR A 5 -27.74 -22.65 19.35
C THR A 5 -27.14 -22.22 20.70
N MET A 6 -27.44 -22.94 21.78
CA MET A 6 -26.80 -22.70 23.09
C MET A 6 -25.29 -23.00 23.08
N LEU A 7 -24.84 -24.08 22.42
CA LEU A 7 -23.43 -24.44 22.28
C LEU A 7 -22.58 -23.45 21.46
N TRP A 8 -23.18 -22.51 20.73
CA TRP A 8 -22.45 -21.41 20.10
C TRP A 8 -22.31 -20.18 21.00
N LEU A 9 -23.28 -19.94 21.90
CA LEU A 9 -23.29 -18.81 22.84
C LEU A 9 -22.29 -18.98 23.99
N THR A 10 -21.85 -20.21 24.28
CA THR A 10 -20.93 -20.53 25.39
C THR A 10 -19.47 -20.72 24.95
N LYS A 11 -19.14 -20.60 23.66
CA LYS A 11 -17.76 -20.75 23.15
C LYS A 11 -16.96 -19.45 23.33
N PRO A 12 -15.76 -19.50 23.96
CA PRO A 12 -14.91 -18.33 24.10
C PRO A 12 -14.62 -17.61 22.76
N ARG A 13 -14.59 -16.28 22.81
CA ARG A 13 -14.35 -15.38 21.69
C ARG A 13 -12.85 -15.16 21.49
N VAL A 14 -12.30 -15.62 20.37
CA VAL A 14 -10.91 -15.35 19.97
C VAL A 14 -10.92 -14.29 18.87
N VAL A 15 -10.41 -13.10 19.20
CA VAL A 15 -10.34 -11.96 18.29
C VAL A 15 -8.92 -11.81 17.73
N VAL A 16 -8.82 -11.69 16.40
CA VAL A 16 -7.54 -11.53 15.69
C VAL A 16 -7.53 -10.18 14.97
N LEU A 17 -6.59 -9.31 15.34
CA LEU A 17 -6.43 -7.99 14.74
C LEU A 17 -5.41 -8.06 13.59
N GLY A 18 -5.87 -7.83 12.37
CA GLY A 18 -5.05 -7.77 11.16
C GLY A 18 -4.99 -9.08 10.37
N THR A 19 -5.05 -8.94 9.04
CA THR A 19 -4.92 -10.04 8.04
C THR A 19 -3.49 -10.16 7.48
N GLY A 20 -2.48 -9.71 8.23
CA GLY A 20 -1.06 -9.86 7.87
C GLY A 20 -0.50 -11.27 8.12
N TRP A 21 0.81 -11.44 7.89
CA TRP A 21 1.53 -12.71 8.04
C TRP A 21 1.31 -13.40 9.40
N ALA A 22 1.26 -12.65 10.51
CA ALA A 22 0.99 -13.22 11.82
C ALA A 22 -0.49 -13.58 12.02
N GLY A 23 -1.41 -12.64 11.76
CA GLY A 23 -2.85 -12.84 11.99
C GLY A 23 -3.44 -13.96 11.14
N CYS A 24 -3.08 -14.05 9.86
CA CYS A 24 -3.52 -15.13 8.98
C CYS A 24 -2.98 -16.51 9.41
N TYR A 25 -1.73 -16.60 9.86
CA TYR A 25 -1.17 -17.87 10.35
C TYR A 25 -1.72 -18.26 11.72
N ALA A 26 -2.13 -17.30 12.56
CA ALA A 26 -2.86 -17.58 13.80
C ALA A 26 -4.29 -18.06 13.52
N ALA A 27 -5.05 -17.33 12.70
CA ALA A 27 -6.43 -17.69 12.32
C ALA A 27 -6.52 -19.08 11.64
N ARG A 28 -5.49 -19.48 10.87
CA ARG A 28 -5.35 -20.83 10.28
C ARG A 28 -5.02 -21.94 11.28
N GLN A 29 -4.64 -21.62 12.52
CA GLN A 29 -4.39 -22.64 13.56
C GLN A 29 -5.51 -22.74 14.59
N LEU A 30 -6.25 -21.67 14.85
CA LEU A 30 -7.44 -21.72 15.71
C LEU A 30 -8.44 -22.79 15.24
N ASP A 31 -9.05 -23.50 16.19
CA ASP A 31 -9.94 -24.64 15.97
C ASP A 31 -11.42 -24.24 16.03
N PRO A 32 -12.14 -24.33 14.89
CA PRO A 32 -13.59 -24.31 14.71
C PRO A 32 -14.48 -24.56 15.93
N ASN A 33 -14.12 -25.64 16.61
CA ASN A 33 -15.00 -26.34 17.52
C ASN A 33 -14.87 -25.83 18.96
N LEU A 34 -13.75 -25.17 19.28
CA LEU A 34 -13.42 -24.69 20.62
C LEU A 34 -13.83 -23.24 20.88
N CYS A 35 -13.89 -22.41 19.83
CA CYS A 35 -14.00 -20.97 19.96
C CYS A 35 -14.82 -20.32 18.85
N THR A 36 -15.39 -19.16 19.15
CA THR A 36 -15.93 -18.25 18.15
C THR A 36 -14.79 -17.38 17.63
N ILE A 37 -14.49 -17.45 16.33
CA ILE A 37 -13.34 -16.77 15.71
C ILE A 37 -13.80 -15.48 15.04
N GLN A 38 -13.22 -14.35 15.42
CA GLN A 38 -13.50 -13.04 14.80
C GLN A 38 -12.19 -12.43 14.31
N VAL A 39 -12.11 -12.07 13.02
CA VAL A 39 -10.92 -11.43 12.42
C VAL A 39 -11.27 -10.01 12.00
N ILE A 40 -10.55 -9.03 12.53
CA ILE A 40 -10.82 -7.60 12.37
C ILE A 40 -9.69 -6.96 11.57
N SER A 41 -9.98 -6.39 10.40
CA SER A 41 -8.98 -5.68 9.59
C SER A 41 -9.61 -4.79 8.50
N ASN A 42 -8.88 -3.75 8.06
CA ASN A 42 -9.30 -2.88 6.96
C ASN A 42 -9.37 -3.60 5.59
N ARG A 43 -8.67 -4.74 5.44
CA ARG A 43 -8.65 -5.60 4.24
C ARG A 43 -9.02 -7.06 4.56
N ASN A 44 -9.67 -7.71 3.60
CA ASN A 44 -10.18 -9.08 3.70
C ASN A 44 -9.19 -10.18 3.28
N HIS A 45 -7.91 -9.87 3.05
CA HIS A 45 -6.94 -10.80 2.45
C HIS A 45 -5.53 -10.61 3.01
N MET A 46 -4.76 -11.69 2.98
CA MET A 46 -3.32 -11.67 3.18
C MET A 46 -2.61 -11.22 1.90
N VAL A 47 -1.58 -10.38 2.05
CA VAL A 47 -0.65 -10.03 0.97
C VAL A 47 0.63 -10.85 1.12
N PHE A 48 1.03 -11.55 0.06
CA PHE A 48 2.27 -12.31 -0.03
C PHE A 48 3.43 -11.37 -0.36
N THR A 49 3.83 -10.56 0.62
CA THR A 49 4.77 -9.44 0.44
C THR A 49 6.10 -9.75 -0.27
N PRO A 50 6.73 -10.95 -0.20
CA PRO A 50 7.96 -11.25 -0.95
C PRO A 50 7.81 -11.27 -2.47
N LEU A 51 6.59 -11.38 -3.01
CA LEU A 51 6.32 -11.30 -4.45
C LEU A 51 5.69 -9.97 -4.86
N LEU A 52 5.45 -9.06 -3.91
CA LEU A 52 4.85 -7.75 -4.19
C LEU A 52 5.69 -6.88 -5.15
N PRO A 53 7.06 -6.86 -5.09
CA PRO A 53 7.89 -6.12 -6.04
C PRO A 53 7.76 -6.57 -7.50
N GLN A 54 7.25 -7.77 -7.77
CA GLN A 54 6.99 -8.23 -9.15
C GLN A 54 5.65 -7.73 -9.70
N THR A 55 4.76 -7.19 -8.86
CA THR A 55 3.46 -6.66 -9.31
C THR A 55 3.53 -5.21 -9.79
N THR A 56 4.55 -4.46 -9.40
CA THR A 56 4.77 -3.07 -9.81
C THR A 56 5.17 -2.92 -11.28
N THR A 57 5.71 -3.98 -11.90
CA THR A 57 6.19 -4.01 -13.30
C THR A 57 5.36 -4.90 -14.22
N GLY A 58 4.25 -5.50 -13.74
CA GLY A 58 3.46 -6.45 -14.53
C GLY A 58 4.12 -7.83 -14.73
N THR A 59 5.12 -8.19 -13.92
CA THR A 59 5.71 -9.55 -13.91
C THR A 59 4.77 -10.56 -13.22
N LEU A 60 3.99 -10.09 -12.24
CA LEU A 60 2.90 -10.82 -11.59
C LEU A 60 1.68 -9.91 -11.46
N GLU A 61 0.48 -10.45 -11.69
CA GLU A 61 -0.74 -9.72 -11.37
C GLU A 61 -1.01 -9.58 -9.87
N PHE A 62 -1.71 -8.49 -9.50
CA PHE A 62 -1.96 -8.12 -8.11
C PHE A 62 -2.74 -9.21 -7.33
N ARG A 63 -3.64 -9.94 -8.01
CA ARG A 63 -4.43 -11.04 -7.42
C ARG A 63 -3.61 -12.32 -7.18
N SER A 64 -2.44 -12.46 -7.79
CA SER A 64 -1.55 -13.62 -7.63
C SER A 64 -0.78 -13.60 -6.31
N VAL A 65 -0.64 -12.42 -5.69
CA VAL A 65 -0.04 -12.25 -4.36
C VAL A 65 -1.08 -12.08 -3.24
N CYS A 66 -2.37 -12.30 -3.52
CA CYS A 66 -3.47 -12.15 -2.56
C CYS A 66 -4.17 -13.47 -2.23
N GLU A 67 -4.40 -13.71 -0.93
CA GLU A 67 -5.22 -14.82 -0.45
C GLU A 67 -6.29 -14.32 0.54
N PRO A 68 -7.60 -14.42 0.21
CA PRO A 68 -8.68 -14.05 1.12
C PRO A 68 -8.60 -14.76 2.47
N ILE A 69 -8.91 -14.05 3.56
CA ILE A 69 -8.90 -14.62 4.92
C ILE A 69 -9.88 -15.79 5.06
N THR A 70 -10.99 -15.75 4.32
CA THR A 70 -11.96 -16.86 4.22
C THR A 70 -11.41 -18.09 3.52
N ASN A 71 -10.39 -17.98 2.65
CA ASN A 71 -9.71 -19.14 2.08
C ASN A 71 -8.67 -19.72 3.07
N ILE A 72 -8.18 -18.89 4.00
CA ILE A 72 -7.17 -19.24 5.00
C ILE A 72 -7.81 -19.88 6.24
N GLN A 73 -9.02 -19.44 6.61
CA GLN A 73 -9.86 -19.99 7.67
C GLN A 73 -11.33 -20.03 7.18
N PRO A 74 -11.77 -21.12 6.51
CA PRO A 74 -13.10 -21.26 5.89
C PRO A 74 -14.29 -21.03 6.81
N SER A 75 -14.15 -21.27 8.12
CA SER A 75 -15.24 -21.03 9.06
C SER A 75 -15.67 -19.55 9.10
N LEU A 76 -14.81 -18.59 8.76
CA LEU A 76 -15.15 -17.15 8.74
C LEU A 76 -16.22 -16.76 7.71
N ALA A 77 -16.58 -17.66 6.78
CA ALA A 77 -17.71 -17.48 5.88
C ALA A 77 -19.07 -17.83 6.53
N ASN A 78 -19.07 -18.44 7.72
CA ASN A 78 -20.26 -19.01 8.37
C ASN A 78 -20.38 -18.52 9.84
N PRO A 79 -21.55 -17.97 10.25
CA PRO A 79 -21.81 -17.65 11.65
C PRO A 79 -21.61 -18.85 12.59
N PRO A 80 -21.12 -18.66 13.83
CA PRO A 80 -20.87 -17.37 14.49
C PRO A 80 -19.51 -16.72 14.14
N HIS A 81 -18.64 -17.41 13.41
CA HIS A 81 -17.33 -16.87 13.02
C HIS A 81 -17.50 -15.77 11.97
N ARG A 82 -16.69 -14.69 12.03
CA ARG A 82 -16.84 -13.54 11.12
C ARG A 82 -15.51 -12.85 10.81
N PHE A 83 -15.34 -12.46 9.55
CA PHE A 83 -14.45 -11.35 9.19
C PHE A 83 -15.20 -10.02 9.35
N ILE A 84 -14.56 -9.00 9.94
CA ILE A 84 -15.11 -7.67 10.18
C ILE A 84 -14.21 -6.62 9.53
N ARG A 85 -14.76 -5.83 8.60
CA ARG A 85 -14.03 -4.74 7.93
C ARG A 85 -14.14 -3.44 8.73
N SER A 86 -13.07 -3.09 9.43
CA SER A 86 -13.01 -1.88 10.25
C SER A 86 -11.57 -1.38 10.43
N VAL A 87 -11.44 -0.14 10.90
CA VAL A 87 -10.21 0.39 11.52
C VAL A 87 -10.32 0.20 13.03
N ILE A 88 -9.25 -0.24 13.68
CA ILE A 88 -9.15 -0.35 15.14
C ILE A 88 -8.41 0.89 15.66
N TYR A 89 -8.96 1.57 16.67
CA TYR A 89 -8.37 2.79 17.23
C TYR A 89 -7.92 2.65 18.69
N ASP A 90 -8.50 1.73 19.45
CA ASP A 90 -8.07 1.44 20.83
C ASP A 90 -8.37 -0.02 21.23
N VAL A 91 -7.76 -0.49 22.31
CA VAL A 91 -8.15 -1.73 23.02
C VAL A 91 -8.15 -1.46 24.53
N ASP A 92 -9.34 -1.58 25.11
CA ASP A 92 -9.53 -1.58 26.56
C ASP A 92 -9.21 -2.99 27.10
N PHE A 93 -8.00 -3.15 27.65
CA PHE A 93 -7.53 -4.44 28.17
C PHE A 93 -8.29 -4.90 29.41
N ASP A 94 -8.82 -3.97 30.19
CA ASP A 94 -9.46 -4.23 31.49
C ASP A 94 -10.93 -4.61 31.33
N LYS A 95 -11.64 -3.99 30.37
CA LYS A 95 -12.99 -4.40 29.93
C LYS A 95 -12.98 -5.49 28.84
N LYS A 96 -11.81 -5.84 28.30
CA LYS A 96 -11.60 -6.74 27.16
C LYS A 96 -12.39 -6.34 25.90
N LEU A 97 -12.32 -5.06 25.52
CA LEU A 97 -13.00 -4.50 24.35
C LEU A 97 -12.01 -3.98 23.30
N VAL A 98 -12.16 -4.42 22.05
CA VAL A 98 -11.49 -3.81 20.88
C VAL A 98 -12.39 -2.72 20.30
N GLN A 99 -11.90 -1.49 20.21
CA GLN A 99 -12.69 -0.35 19.72
C GLN A 99 -12.46 -0.12 18.22
N CYS A 100 -13.55 -0.14 17.46
CA CYS A 100 -13.55 -0.20 16.00
C CYS A 100 -14.38 0.94 15.36
N VAL A 101 -13.96 1.39 14.18
CA VAL A 101 -14.74 2.23 13.26
C VAL A 101 -15.11 1.39 12.03
N GLY A 102 -16.40 1.30 11.71
CA GLY A 102 -16.90 0.53 10.57
C GLY A 102 -16.47 1.11 9.22
N VAL A 103 -16.00 0.27 8.30
CA VAL A 103 -15.55 0.69 6.96
C VAL A 103 -16.38 -0.02 5.89
N GLY A 104 -17.43 0.64 5.41
CA GLY A 104 -18.33 0.04 4.41
C GLY A 104 -19.47 0.89 3.83
N VAL A 105 -19.58 2.18 4.13
CA VAL A 105 -20.62 3.02 3.52
C VAL A 105 -20.28 3.29 2.05
N VAL A 106 -21.05 2.70 1.13
CA VAL A 106 -20.89 2.89 -0.31
C VAL A 106 -21.61 4.18 -0.72
N GLY A 107 -20.96 5.01 -1.53
CA GLY A 107 -21.56 6.26 -2.05
C GLY A 107 -21.62 7.42 -1.05
N GLY A 108 -21.01 7.30 0.13
CA GLY A 108 -20.89 8.42 1.07
C GLY A 108 -19.98 9.53 0.55
N SER A 109 -20.33 10.78 0.84
CA SER A 109 -19.46 11.95 0.68
C SER A 109 -18.36 11.95 1.76
N GLU A 110 -17.49 12.97 1.79
CA GLU A 110 -16.45 13.10 2.82
C GLU A 110 -17.01 13.11 4.26
N ASN A 111 -18.28 13.46 4.43
CA ASN A 111 -19.03 13.44 5.70
C ASN A 111 -19.70 12.08 5.99
N VAL A 112 -18.99 10.96 5.82
CA VAL A 112 -19.51 9.64 6.25
C VAL A 112 -19.63 9.61 7.78
N PRO A 113 -20.79 9.25 8.37
CA PRO A 113 -20.90 9.09 9.81
C PRO A 113 -19.96 7.98 10.32
N VAL A 114 -19.11 8.34 11.29
CA VAL A 114 -18.07 7.48 11.86
C VAL A 114 -18.72 6.50 12.83
N ASN A 115 -19.30 5.42 12.29
CA ASN A 115 -19.98 4.39 13.07
C ASN A 115 -18.98 3.57 13.92
N THR A 116 -18.81 3.98 15.18
CA THR A 116 -18.01 3.27 16.19
C THR A 116 -18.75 2.08 16.79
N PHE A 117 -18.02 0.98 17.07
CA PHE A 117 -18.54 -0.17 17.80
C PHE A 117 -17.41 -0.90 18.56
N SER A 118 -17.79 -1.60 19.63
CA SER A 118 -16.86 -2.41 20.44
C SER A 118 -16.96 -3.90 20.08
N VAL A 119 -15.87 -4.64 20.24
CA VAL A 119 -15.84 -6.11 20.10
C VAL A 119 -15.18 -6.75 21.33
N GLU A 120 -15.97 -7.52 22.08
CA GLU A 120 -15.51 -8.30 23.23
C GLU A 120 -14.60 -9.47 22.82
N TYR A 121 -13.66 -9.82 23.69
CA TYR A 121 -12.82 -11.01 23.54
C TYR A 121 -12.59 -11.76 24.86
N ASP A 122 -12.44 -13.07 24.77
CA ASP A 122 -11.84 -13.90 25.82
C ASP A 122 -10.33 -14.03 25.61
N TYR A 123 -9.90 -14.04 24.35
CA TYR A 123 -8.50 -14.05 23.90
C TYR A 123 -8.28 -13.07 22.74
N LEU A 124 -7.20 -12.30 22.80
CA LEU A 124 -6.85 -11.30 21.77
C LEU A 124 -5.50 -11.62 21.12
N ILE A 125 -5.44 -11.57 19.79
CA ILE A 125 -4.22 -11.71 18.99
C ILE A 125 -3.98 -10.40 18.22
N MET A 126 -3.05 -9.58 18.70
CA MET A 126 -2.69 -8.30 18.11
C MET A 126 -1.61 -8.50 17.04
N ALA A 127 -2.01 -8.52 15.76
CA ALA A 127 -1.16 -8.94 14.64
C ALA A 127 -1.24 -8.01 13.41
N TYR A 128 -1.57 -6.74 13.63
CA TYR A 128 -1.85 -5.74 12.59
C TYR A 128 -0.60 -5.18 11.89
N GLY A 129 0.60 -5.50 12.39
CA GLY A 129 1.87 -5.12 11.76
C GLY A 129 2.31 -3.68 12.06
N ALA A 130 3.19 -3.15 11.21
CA ALA A 130 3.82 -1.85 11.39
C ALA A 130 3.74 -1.01 10.11
N LEU A 131 3.84 0.30 10.26
CA LEU A 131 3.84 1.26 9.17
C LEU A 131 5.26 1.42 8.59
N PRO A 132 5.40 2.02 7.39
CA PRO A 132 6.66 2.62 6.96
C PRO A 132 7.18 3.62 8.02
N ASN A 133 8.50 3.84 8.04
CA ASN A 133 9.08 4.94 8.80
C ASN A 133 9.71 5.94 7.82
N THR A 134 9.17 7.17 7.81
CA THR A 134 9.64 8.31 7.02
C THR A 134 10.81 9.03 7.68
N PHE A 135 11.14 8.70 8.94
CA PHE A 135 12.10 9.40 9.80
C PHE A 135 11.82 10.91 9.94
N ASN A 136 10.55 11.31 9.75
CA ASN A 136 10.08 12.71 9.70
C ASN A 136 10.75 13.53 8.57
N ILE A 137 11.22 12.88 7.51
CA ILE A 137 11.83 13.55 6.35
C ILE A 137 10.71 14.21 5.51
N PRO A 138 10.78 15.53 5.23
CA PRO A 138 9.71 16.24 4.54
C PRO A 138 9.38 15.68 3.15
N GLY A 139 8.08 15.59 2.83
CA GLY A 139 7.56 15.15 1.54
C GLY A 139 7.53 13.63 1.33
N VAL A 140 8.09 12.81 2.24
CA VAL A 140 8.13 11.35 2.04
C VAL A 140 6.74 10.72 2.13
N GLU A 141 5.86 11.20 3.02
CA GLU A 141 4.53 10.61 3.22
C GLU A 141 3.54 11.01 2.11
N GLU A 142 3.78 12.18 1.50
CA GLU A 142 2.91 12.82 0.52
C GLU A 142 3.36 12.57 -0.93
N LYS A 143 4.64 12.30 -1.18
CA LYS A 143 5.25 12.27 -2.53
C LYS A 143 5.91 10.94 -2.89
N ALA A 144 6.30 10.10 -1.92
CA ALA A 144 6.89 8.80 -2.19
C ALA A 144 5.85 7.66 -2.09
N PHE A 145 6.02 6.63 -2.90
CA PHE A 145 5.23 5.41 -2.81
C PHE A 145 5.92 4.39 -1.90
N PHE A 146 5.22 3.88 -0.90
CA PHE A 146 5.71 2.72 -0.13
C PHE A 146 5.55 1.42 -0.94
N LEU A 147 6.14 0.32 -0.46
CA LEU A 147 6.02 -1.01 -1.09
C LEU A 147 5.78 -2.11 -0.05
N ARG A 148 4.64 -2.00 0.64
CA ARG A 148 4.14 -2.96 1.64
C ARG A 148 2.77 -3.52 1.26
N GLU A 149 1.95 -2.75 0.56
CA GLU A 149 0.56 -3.06 0.23
C GLU A 149 0.26 -3.11 -1.28
N VAL A 150 -0.78 -3.84 -1.64
CA VAL A 150 -1.20 -4.01 -3.05
C VAL A 150 -1.72 -2.71 -3.66
N ASN A 151 -2.36 -1.84 -2.88
CA ASN A 151 -2.77 -0.52 -3.36
C ASN A 151 -1.58 0.40 -3.64
N GLU A 152 -0.51 0.31 -2.85
CA GLU A 152 0.73 1.05 -3.08
C GLU A 152 1.45 0.54 -4.34
N ALA A 153 1.55 -0.79 -4.50
CA ALA A 153 2.11 -1.41 -5.69
C ALA A 153 1.31 -1.09 -6.97
N ARG A 154 -0.02 -0.97 -6.88
CA ARG A 154 -0.88 -0.42 -7.94
C ARG A 154 -0.54 1.04 -8.25
N GLY A 155 -0.35 1.87 -7.23
CA GLY A 155 0.09 3.26 -7.39
C GLY A 155 1.43 3.37 -8.12
N ILE A 156 2.40 2.53 -7.77
CA ILE A 156 3.71 2.44 -8.43
C ILE A 156 3.57 2.05 -9.90
N ARG A 157 2.82 0.97 -10.23
CA ARG A 157 2.61 0.56 -11.64
C ARG A 157 1.88 1.65 -12.43
N LYS A 158 0.86 2.28 -11.84
CA LYS A 158 0.11 3.39 -12.45
C LYS A 158 1.02 4.57 -12.77
N ARG A 159 1.80 5.07 -11.80
CA ARG A 159 2.74 6.18 -11.99
C ARG A 159 3.85 5.82 -12.98
N LEU A 160 4.37 4.60 -12.94
CA LEU A 160 5.36 4.12 -13.90
C LEU A 160 4.83 4.20 -15.35
N VAL A 161 3.63 3.68 -15.61
CA VAL A 161 2.99 3.72 -16.93
C VAL A 161 2.63 5.15 -17.34
N GLN A 162 2.09 5.98 -16.43
CA GLN A 162 1.83 7.40 -16.68
C GLN A 162 3.11 8.15 -17.08
N ASN A 163 4.24 7.90 -16.40
CA ASN A 163 5.52 8.54 -16.73
C ASN A 163 6.06 8.11 -18.10
N ILE A 164 5.83 6.85 -18.51
CA ILE A 164 6.21 6.35 -19.84
C ILE A 164 5.36 7.03 -20.91
N MET A 165 4.03 7.05 -20.74
CA MET A 165 3.11 7.71 -21.67
C MET A 165 3.40 9.21 -21.79
N ALA A 166 3.70 9.89 -20.68
CA ALA A 166 4.06 11.31 -20.68
C ALA A 166 5.44 11.59 -21.29
N ALA A 167 6.41 10.69 -21.12
CA ALA A 167 7.74 10.79 -21.73
C ALA A 167 7.74 10.58 -23.25
N ASP A 168 6.72 9.91 -23.79
CA ASP A 168 6.55 9.58 -25.22
C ASP A 168 5.67 10.61 -25.98
N LEU A 169 5.14 11.63 -25.31
CA LEU A 169 4.36 12.69 -25.96
C LEU A 169 5.25 13.54 -26.89
N PRO A 170 4.79 13.91 -28.11
CA PRO A 170 5.52 14.79 -29.03
C PRO A 170 5.86 16.18 -28.46
N THR A 171 5.20 16.60 -27.39
CA THR A 171 5.43 17.88 -26.69
C THR A 171 6.43 17.77 -25.54
N THR A 172 6.87 16.57 -25.15
CA THR A 172 7.75 16.38 -23.99
C THR A 172 9.22 16.53 -24.37
N SER A 173 9.91 17.47 -23.70
CA SER A 173 11.35 17.67 -23.92
C SER A 173 12.18 16.47 -23.44
N SER A 174 13.33 16.21 -24.06
CA SER A 174 14.26 15.16 -23.61
C SER A 174 14.76 15.35 -22.17
N ALA A 175 14.75 16.58 -21.64
CA ALA A 175 15.06 16.84 -20.23
C ALA A 175 13.95 16.30 -19.31
N GLU A 176 12.69 16.56 -19.65
CA GLU A 176 11.53 16.09 -18.89
C GLU A 176 11.34 14.57 -19.03
N ALA A 177 11.54 14.00 -20.22
CA ALA A 177 11.53 12.55 -20.40
C ALA A 177 12.59 11.83 -19.54
N LYS A 178 13.80 12.40 -19.40
CA LYS A 178 14.85 11.91 -18.48
C LYS A 178 14.46 12.03 -17.00
N ARG A 179 13.65 13.04 -16.64
CA ARG A 179 13.11 13.18 -15.28
C ARG A 179 12.05 12.11 -15.03
N LEU A 180 11.03 12.03 -15.88
CA LEU A 180 9.90 11.09 -15.79
C LEU A 180 10.36 9.62 -15.73
N LEU A 181 11.33 9.26 -16.58
CA LEU A 181 11.88 7.90 -16.68
C LEU A 181 13.04 7.61 -15.71
N HIS A 182 13.39 8.57 -14.85
CA HIS A 182 14.22 8.30 -13.68
C HIS A 182 13.34 7.88 -12.49
N THR A 183 13.67 6.75 -11.88
CA THR A 183 13.09 6.28 -10.62
C THR A 183 14.16 6.24 -9.53
N VAL A 184 13.82 6.80 -8.37
CA VAL A 184 14.64 6.76 -7.14
C VAL A 184 14.04 5.76 -6.16
N VAL A 185 14.85 4.81 -5.69
CA VAL A 185 14.48 3.81 -4.71
C VAL A 185 15.25 4.09 -3.42
N VAL A 186 14.54 4.30 -2.32
CA VAL A 186 15.15 4.55 -1.01
C VAL A 186 15.12 3.28 -0.19
N GLY A 187 16.29 2.79 0.22
CA GLY A 187 16.50 1.49 0.84
C GLY A 187 17.19 0.49 -0.10
N GLY A 188 18.36 0.03 0.31
CA GLY A 188 19.11 -1.08 -0.29
C GLY A 188 18.83 -2.44 0.37
N GLY A 189 17.75 -2.55 1.15
CA GLY A 189 17.24 -3.81 1.68
C GLY A 189 16.58 -4.67 0.57
N PRO A 190 16.21 -5.94 0.87
CA PRO A 190 15.71 -6.88 -0.12
C PRO A 190 14.57 -6.31 -1.00
N THR A 191 13.51 -5.76 -0.40
CA THR A 191 12.36 -5.20 -1.13
C THR A 191 12.74 -4.12 -2.14
N GLY A 192 13.62 -3.19 -1.77
CA GLY A 192 14.09 -2.11 -2.64
C GLY A 192 14.99 -2.61 -3.77
N ILE A 193 15.85 -3.59 -3.48
CA ILE A 193 16.73 -4.22 -4.48
C ILE A 193 15.96 -5.11 -5.45
N GLU A 194 15.00 -5.90 -4.97
CA GLU A 194 14.11 -6.68 -5.83
C GLU A 194 13.30 -5.76 -6.74
N PHE A 195 12.71 -4.67 -6.22
CA PHE A 195 12.03 -3.68 -7.05
C PHE A 195 12.97 -3.03 -8.08
N ALA A 196 14.11 -2.51 -7.65
CA ALA A 196 15.07 -1.81 -8.53
C ALA A 196 15.59 -2.72 -9.67
N ALA A 197 15.83 -4.01 -9.38
CA ALA A 197 16.28 -4.97 -10.38
C ALA A 197 15.15 -5.38 -11.35
N ASN A 198 13.93 -5.64 -10.86
CA ASN A 198 12.78 -5.93 -11.73
C ASN A 198 12.43 -4.74 -12.64
N LEU A 199 12.56 -3.50 -12.14
CA LEU A 199 12.38 -2.28 -12.93
C LEU A 199 13.49 -2.10 -13.98
N ALA A 200 14.73 -2.41 -13.62
CA ALA A 200 15.87 -2.30 -14.54
C ALA A 200 15.85 -3.36 -15.67
N ASP A 201 15.28 -4.54 -15.43
CA ASP A 201 15.01 -5.52 -16.49
C ASP A 201 13.82 -5.08 -17.36
N PHE A 202 12.71 -4.64 -16.76
CA PHE A 202 11.55 -4.08 -17.48
C PHE A 202 11.94 -2.94 -18.44
N PHE A 203 12.77 -2.00 -17.99
CA PHE A 203 13.29 -0.92 -18.82
C PHE A 203 14.14 -1.39 -20.02
N ARG A 204 14.70 -2.60 -20.00
CA ARG A 204 15.48 -3.16 -21.13
C ARG A 204 14.68 -4.08 -22.02
N GLU A 205 13.83 -4.90 -21.41
CA GLU A 205 13.11 -5.99 -22.08
C GLU A 205 11.81 -5.51 -22.72
N ASP A 206 11.08 -4.57 -22.09
CA ASP A 206 9.74 -4.19 -22.51
C ASP A 206 9.65 -2.77 -23.09
N ILE A 207 10.28 -1.75 -22.49
CA ILE A 207 10.29 -0.37 -23.07
C ILE A 207 10.85 -0.36 -24.50
N LYS A 208 11.84 -1.21 -24.78
CA LYS A 208 12.41 -1.38 -26.13
C LYS A 208 11.36 -1.76 -27.19
N LYS A 209 10.28 -2.45 -26.78
CA LYS A 209 9.16 -2.88 -27.65
C LYS A 209 8.11 -1.77 -27.84
N ILE A 210 8.04 -0.82 -26.89
CA ILE A 210 7.13 0.34 -26.96
C ILE A 210 7.76 1.42 -27.85
N ASN A 211 8.86 2.01 -27.38
CA ASN A 211 9.65 2.96 -28.14
C ASN A 211 11.12 2.88 -27.69
N ALA A 212 12.00 2.43 -28.60
CA ALA A 212 13.43 2.31 -28.33
C ALA A 212 14.11 3.68 -28.05
N ALA A 213 13.54 4.79 -28.49
CA ALA A 213 14.06 6.14 -28.23
C ALA A 213 14.00 6.55 -26.75
N LEU A 214 13.13 5.92 -25.94
CA LEU A 214 13.02 6.17 -24.49
C LEU A 214 14.13 5.48 -23.67
N LEU A 215 14.78 4.45 -24.22
CA LEU A 215 15.79 3.65 -23.50
C LEU A 215 16.96 4.47 -22.91
N PRO A 216 17.53 5.50 -23.60
CA PRO A 216 18.59 6.33 -23.05
C PRO A 216 18.12 7.30 -21.95
N HIS A 217 16.83 7.32 -21.63
CA HIS A 217 16.22 8.19 -20.61
C HIS A 217 15.81 7.38 -19.36
N CYS A 218 15.55 6.08 -19.52
CA CYS A 218 15.34 5.13 -18.42
C CYS A 218 16.52 5.07 -17.44
N LYS A 219 16.28 5.37 -16.16
CA LYS A 219 17.31 5.37 -15.10
C LYS A 219 16.72 4.86 -13.79
N VAL A 220 17.49 4.02 -13.08
CA VAL A 220 17.14 3.56 -11.72
C VAL A 220 18.30 3.91 -10.78
N THR A 221 18.00 4.61 -9.68
CA THR A 221 18.99 4.94 -8.63
C THR A 221 18.53 4.40 -7.28
N VAL A 222 19.39 3.66 -6.58
CA VAL A 222 19.15 3.18 -5.21
C VAL A 222 19.94 4.04 -4.23
N LEU A 223 19.26 4.60 -3.23
CA LEU A 223 19.84 5.35 -2.13
C LEU A 223 19.81 4.49 -0.85
N GLU A 224 20.97 4.26 -0.25
CA GLU A 224 21.10 3.51 1.02
C GLU A 224 22.09 4.24 1.93
N ALA A 225 21.77 4.42 3.21
CA ALA A 225 22.66 5.08 4.17
C ALA A 225 23.67 4.11 4.79
N GLY A 226 23.27 2.85 4.98
CA GLY A 226 24.07 1.77 5.55
C GLY A 226 24.70 0.87 4.48
N GLU A 227 24.35 -0.41 4.50
CA GLU A 227 24.91 -1.45 3.63
C GLU A 227 23.84 -2.06 2.74
N VAL A 228 24.01 -1.94 1.41
CA VAL A 228 23.14 -2.60 0.43
C VAL A 228 23.19 -4.11 0.63
N LEU A 229 22.01 -4.72 0.79
CA LEU A 229 21.83 -6.14 1.14
C LEU A 229 22.53 -6.52 2.46
N GLY A 230 22.59 -5.61 3.43
CA GLY A 230 23.28 -5.77 4.73
C GLY A 230 22.88 -6.99 5.58
N SER A 231 21.77 -7.67 5.27
CA SER A 231 21.35 -8.95 5.86
C SER A 231 22.05 -10.19 5.27
N PHE A 232 22.96 -10.00 4.30
CA PHE A 232 23.68 -11.06 3.59
C PHE A 232 25.20 -10.91 3.74
N ASP A 233 25.92 -12.02 3.57
CA ASP A 233 27.37 -12.04 3.66
C ASP A 233 28.06 -11.24 2.57
N THR A 234 29.29 -10.83 2.85
CA THR A 234 30.10 -9.95 1.99
C THR A 234 30.26 -10.50 0.57
N ALA A 235 30.30 -11.82 0.38
CA ALA A 235 30.34 -12.45 -0.94
C ALA A 235 29.03 -12.24 -1.74
N LEU A 236 27.88 -12.52 -1.12
CA LEU A 236 26.56 -12.33 -1.74
C LEU A 236 26.24 -10.84 -1.95
N ARG A 237 26.65 -9.95 -1.03
CA ARG A 237 26.57 -8.50 -1.20
C ARG A 237 27.37 -8.02 -2.40
N LYS A 238 28.65 -8.42 -2.51
CA LYS A 238 29.51 -8.09 -3.66
C LYS A 238 28.94 -8.62 -4.98
N TYR A 239 28.41 -9.85 -4.99
CA TYR A 239 27.71 -10.42 -6.14
C TYR A 239 26.50 -9.56 -6.54
N GLY A 240 25.61 -9.25 -5.59
CA GLY A 240 24.39 -8.51 -5.84
C GLY A 240 24.63 -7.08 -6.34
N GLN A 241 25.57 -6.36 -5.73
CA GLN A 241 25.95 -5.02 -6.17
C GLN A 241 26.57 -5.02 -7.58
N ARG A 242 27.38 -6.04 -7.92
CA ARG A 242 27.88 -6.20 -9.29
C ARG A 242 26.75 -6.47 -10.28
N ARG A 243 25.84 -7.39 -9.97
CA ARG A 243 24.69 -7.72 -10.83
C ARG A 243 23.75 -6.51 -11.03
N LEU A 244 23.55 -5.68 -10.01
CA LEU A 244 22.82 -4.41 -10.11
C LEU A 244 23.54 -3.41 -11.03
N LYS A 245 24.88 -3.34 -10.98
CA LYS A 245 25.68 -2.50 -11.88
C LYS A 245 25.64 -3.00 -13.33
N GLU A 246 25.62 -4.32 -13.57
CA GLU A 246 25.36 -4.92 -14.89
C GLU A 246 23.94 -4.53 -15.39
N LEU A 247 22.96 -4.49 -14.49
CA LEU A 247 21.62 -3.93 -14.74
C LEU A 247 21.58 -2.38 -14.73
N GLY A 248 22.73 -1.70 -14.75
CA GLY A 248 22.84 -0.23 -14.82
C GLY A 248 22.19 0.53 -13.66
N VAL A 249 21.79 -0.16 -12.58
CA VAL A 249 21.23 0.46 -11.39
C VAL A 249 22.33 1.25 -10.68
N LYS A 250 22.15 2.55 -10.53
CA LYS A 250 23.12 3.43 -9.88
C LYS A 250 22.91 3.37 -8.37
N ILE A 251 23.89 2.84 -7.63
CA ILE A 251 23.85 2.85 -6.16
C ILE A 251 24.51 4.14 -5.65
N ARG A 252 23.95 4.70 -4.56
CA ARG A 252 24.51 5.81 -3.78
C ARG A 252 24.50 5.44 -2.30
N LYS A 253 25.65 5.60 -1.63
CA LYS A 253 25.73 5.47 -0.17
C LYS A 253 25.46 6.82 0.48
N THR A 254 24.19 7.18 0.64
CA THR A 254 23.73 8.47 1.17
C THR A 254 22.32 8.37 1.76
N ALA A 255 21.99 9.31 2.65
CA ALA A 255 20.65 9.46 3.21
C ALA A 255 19.83 10.49 2.42
N VAL A 256 18.50 10.33 2.41
CA VAL A 256 17.56 11.34 1.91
C VAL A 256 17.29 12.38 3.00
N VAL A 257 17.09 13.64 2.61
CA VAL A 257 16.77 14.76 3.52
C VAL A 257 15.51 15.54 3.09
N GLY A 258 14.94 15.25 1.92
CA GLY A 258 13.65 15.77 1.47
C GLY A 258 13.21 15.16 0.13
N VAL A 259 11.91 15.22 -0.15
CA VAL A 259 11.29 14.74 -1.40
C VAL A 259 10.25 15.76 -1.89
N THR A 260 10.14 15.97 -3.20
CA THR A 260 9.07 16.76 -3.84
C THR A 260 8.37 15.94 -4.92
N ASP A 261 7.37 16.50 -5.62
CA ASP A 261 6.72 15.85 -6.78
C ASP A 261 7.70 15.55 -7.94
N GLN A 262 8.90 16.12 -7.92
CA GLN A 262 9.85 16.08 -9.04
C GLN A 262 11.29 15.75 -8.65
N GLU A 263 11.68 15.79 -7.38
CA GLU A 263 13.08 15.70 -6.95
C GLU A 263 13.26 14.95 -5.61
N VAL A 264 14.45 14.37 -5.42
CA VAL A 264 14.90 13.84 -4.13
C VAL A 264 16.20 14.54 -3.71
N PHE A 265 16.24 15.04 -2.49
CA PHE A 265 17.37 15.75 -1.90
C PHE A 265 18.16 14.80 -1.01
N THR A 266 19.49 14.74 -1.19
CA THR A 266 20.37 13.86 -0.41
C THR A 266 21.23 14.62 0.60
N LYS A 267 21.62 13.97 1.70
CA LYS A 267 22.55 14.52 2.71
C LYS A 267 23.93 14.88 2.11
N SER A 268 24.27 14.30 0.97
CA SER A 268 25.46 14.60 0.16
C SER A 268 25.35 15.83 -0.74
N GLY A 269 24.19 16.52 -0.78
CA GLY A 269 23.96 17.66 -1.67
C GLY A 269 23.63 17.31 -3.13
N GLU A 270 23.70 16.03 -3.53
CA GLU A 270 23.19 15.56 -4.82
C GLU A 270 21.65 15.71 -4.80
N VAL A 271 21.11 16.52 -5.72
CA VAL A 271 19.67 16.62 -6.02
C VAL A 271 19.37 15.70 -7.21
N LEU A 272 18.27 14.96 -7.13
CA LEU A 272 17.92 13.92 -8.08
C LEU A 272 16.53 14.14 -8.69
N PRO A 273 16.44 14.86 -9.83
CA PRO A 273 15.20 14.99 -10.60
C PRO A 273 14.67 13.62 -11.04
N THR A 274 13.41 13.33 -10.75
CA THR A 274 12.79 11.99 -10.82
C THR A 274 11.29 12.09 -11.09
N GLY A 275 10.70 11.06 -11.69
CA GLY A 275 9.25 10.94 -11.90
C GLY A 275 8.57 10.01 -10.91
N LEU A 276 9.35 9.21 -10.17
CA LEU A 276 8.86 8.19 -9.24
C LEU A 276 9.86 8.00 -8.09
N VAL A 277 9.36 8.07 -6.86
CA VAL A 277 10.12 7.76 -5.64
C VAL A 277 9.47 6.57 -4.96
N VAL A 278 10.24 5.50 -4.69
CA VAL A 278 9.78 4.32 -3.97
C VAL A 278 10.52 4.19 -2.64
N TRP A 279 9.79 4.31 -1.54
CA TRP A 279 10.31 4.26 -0.18
C TRP A 279 10.18 2.84 0.39
N SER A 280 11.30 2.12 0.43
CA SER A 280 11.38 0.70 0.82
C SER A 280 12.14 0.46 2.13
N THR A 281 12.50 1.53 2.84
CA THR A 281 13.24 1.51 4.11
C THR A 281 12.38 2.02 5.27
N GLY A 282 12.81 1.72 6.50
CA GLY A 282 12.14 2.16 7.72
C GLY A 282 10.88 1.36 8.06
N VAL A 283 10.83 0.85 9.30
CA VAL A 283 9.62 0.23 9.88
C VAL A 283 9.36 0.90 11.22
N GLY A 284 8.12 1.34 11.44
CA GLY A 284 7.74 2.16 12.59
C GLY A 284 6.37 1.80 13.17
N SER A 285 6.20 2.04 14.46
CA SER A 285 4.93 1.82 15.16
C SER A 285 3.87 2.84 14.73
N GLY A 286 2.71 2.35 14.32
CA GLY A 286 1.56 3.19 13.95
C GLY A 286 0.85 3.81 15.16
N PRO A 287 -0.13 4.71 14.92
CA PRO A 287 -0.85 5.43 15.98
C PRO A 287 -1.46 4.51 17.05
N LEU A 288 -2.14 3.43 16.64
CA LEU A 288 -2.70 2.42 17.56
C LEU A 288 -1.64 1.85 18.51
N THR A 289 -0.47 1.46 18.00
CA THR A 289 0.63 0.93 18.83
C THR A 289 1.11 1.93 19.87
N LYS A 290 1.14 3.23 19.53
CA LYS A 290 1.54 4.32 20.42
C LYS A 290 0.48 4.60 21.50
N ALA A 291 -0.80 4.56 21.15
CA ALA A 291 -1.92 4.89 22.04
C ALA A 291 -2.25 3.79 23.07
N LEU A 292 -2.06 2.52 22.73
CA LEU A 292 -2.42 1.38 23.59
C LEU A 292 -1.73 1.42 24.97
N LYS A 293 -2.50 1.19 26.04
CA LYS A 293 -2.03 1.18 27.44
C LYS A 293 -1.33 -0.15 27.81
N CYS A 294 -0.17 -0.39 27.20
CA CYS A 294 0.70 -1.54 27.45
C CYS A 294 2.17 -1.19 27.18
N ASP A 295 3.09 -1.99 27.72
CA ASP A 295 4.52 -1.73 27.70
C ASP A 295 5.06 -1.63 26.25
N LYS A 296 6.00 -0.69 26.04
CA LYS A 296 6.67 -0.50 24.75
C LYS A 296 8.14 -0.90 24.84
N THR A 297 8.63 -1.47 23.75
CA THR A 297 10.07 -1.60 23.52
C THR A 297 10.71 -0.23 23.23
N THR A 298 12.03 -0.13 23.34
CA THR A 298 12.79 1.09 22.99
C THR A 298 12.62 1.58 21.55
N ARG A 299 12.08 0.74 20.65
CA ARG A 299 11.71 1.08 19.27
C ARG A 299 10.19 1.29 19.08
N GLY A 300 9.44 1.46 20.17
CA GLY A 300 8.01 1.74 20.17
C GLY A 300 7.10 0.56 19.81
N ARG A 301 7.62 -0.65 19.54
CA ARG A 301 6.80 -1.86 19.35
C ARG A 301 6.21 -2.34 20.68
N ILE A 302 5.08 -3.05 20.65
CA ILE A 302 4.50 -3.70 21.84
C ILE A 302 5.54 -4.64 22.47
N SER A 303 5.75 -4.52 23.78
CA SER A 303 6.60 -5.42 24.55
C SER A 303 5.88 -6.75 24.78
N ILE A 304 6.59 -7.86 24.58
CA ILE A 304 6.07 -9.21 24.77
C ILE A 304 7.06 -10.11 25.51
N ASP A 305 6.55 -11.10 26.24
CA ASP A 305 7.36 -12.16 26.86
C ASP A 305 7.78 -13.24 25.84
N ASP A 306 8.59 -14.22 26.29
CA ASP A 306 9.03 -15.35 25.46
C ASP A 306 7.87 -16.32 25.09
N HIS A 307 6.65 -16.12 25.60
CA HIS A 307 5.42 -16.80 25.18
C HIS A 307 4.52 -15.93 24.27
N LEU A 308 5.02 -14.76 23.84
CA LEU A 308 4.36 -13.78 22.98
C LEU A 308 3.12 -13.10 23.59
N ARG A 309 3.00 -13.12 24.92
CA ARG A 309 1.96 -12.39 25.68
C ARG A 309 2.35 -10.93 25.81
N VAL A 310 1.38 -10.02 25.69
CA VAL A 310 1.60 -8.57 25.84
C VAL A 310 1.90 -8.21 27.29
N LEU A 311 2.89 -7.36 27.52
CA LEU A 311 3.27 -6.90 28.85
C LEU A 311 2.59 -5.56 29.20
N ARG A 312 2.24 -5.40 30.48
CA ARG A 312 1.85 -4.14 31.13
C ARG A 312 2.45 -4.12 32.54
N ASP A 313 3.16 -3.06 32.87
CA ASP A 313 3.88 -2.89 34.14
C ASP A 313 4.86 -4.05 34.41
N GLY A 314 5.51 -4.56 33.34
CA GLY A 314 6.40 -5.72 33.38
C GLY A 314 5.70 -7.09 33.45
N THR A 315 4.37 -7.13 33.57
CA THR A 315 3.59 -8.37 33.77
C THR A 315 2.75 -8.75 32.54
N PRO A 316 2.56 -10.05 32.21
CA PRO A 316 1.70 -10.46 31.09
C PRO A 316 0.22 -10.15 31.31
N ILE A 317 -0.38 -9.38 30.41
CA ILE A 317 -1.84 -9.14 30.37
C ILE A 317 -2.54 -10.48 30.10
N PRO A 318 -3.51 -10.91 30.94
CA PRO A 318 -4.21 -12.18 30.75
C PRO A 318 -4.86 -12.30 29.37
N ASN A 319 -4.60 -13.42 28.69
CA ASN A 319 -5.15 -13.82 27.39
C ASN A 319 -4.86 -12.88 26.20
N VAL A 320 -3.96 -11.89 26.33
CA VAL A 320 -3.58 -10.97 25.24
C VAL A 320 -2.20 -11.31 24.69
N PHE A 321 -2.13 -11.57 23.37
CA PHE A 321 -0.92 -11.95 22.64
C PHE A 321 -0.63 -10.96 21.51
N SER A 322 0.65 -10.83 21.11
CA SER A 322 1.01 -10.00 19.95
C SER A 322 2.17 -10.56 19.12
N ALA A 323 2.14 -10.33 17.80
CA ALA A 323 3.03 -10.97 16.84
C ALA A 323 3.26 -10.18 15.54
N GLY A 324 4.36 -10.49 14.87
CA GLY A 324 4.82 -9.76 13.68
C GLY A 324 5.34 -8.37 14.04
N ASP A 325 5.43 -7.50 13.02
CA ASP A 325 6.15 -6.22 13.13
C ASP A 325 5.65 -5.26 14.24
N CYS A 326 4.42 -5.44 14.74
CA CYS A 326 3.88 -4.64 15.84
C CYS A 326 4.50 -4.90 17.22
N ALA A 327 5.22 -6.03 17.40
CA ALA A 327 5.71 -6.48 18.72
C ALA A 327 7.16 -6.98 18.72
N ALA A 328 7.78 -7.02 19.90
CA ALA A 328 9.02 -7.75 20.18
C ALA A 328 9.32 -7.91 21.68
N SER A 329 10.10 -8.94 22.02
CA SER A 329 10.79 -9.00 23.32
C SER A 329 11.81 -7.87 23.43
N ASN A 330 11.93 -7.28 24.62
CA ASN A 330 12.93 -6.26 24.93
C ASN A 330 14.35 -6.85 24.95
N GLU A 331 14.51 -8.05 25.52
CA GLU A 331 15.80 -8.76 25.60
C GLU A 331 16.21 -9.36 24.25
N LYS A 332 15.26 -9.99 23.55
CA LYS A 332 15.50 -10.86 22.39
C LYS A 332 14.74 -10.35 21.14
N PRO A 333 14.96 -9.10 20.69
CA PRO A 333 14.15 -8.47 19.65
C PRO A 333 14.36 -9.12 18.28
N LEU A 334 13.35 -9.86 17.81
CA LEU A 334 13.38 -10.47 16.47
C LEU A 334 13.18 -9.43 15.35
N PRO A 335 13.74 -9.69 14.15
CA PRO A 335 13.61 -8.81 12.99
C PRO A 335 12.20 -8.86 12.39
N THR A 336 11.79 -7.75 11.77
CA THR A 336 10.49 -7.55 11.10
C THR A 336 10.44 -8.32 9.78
N LEU A 337 10.19 -9.63 9.85
CA LEU A 337 10.19 -10.56 8.70
C LEU A 337 8.92 -11.41 8.65
N ALA A 338 8.42 -11.64 7.44
CA ALA A 338 7.34 -12.58 7.14
C ALA A 338 7.56 -13.98 7.76
N ALA A 339 8.80 -14.46 7.73
CA ALA A 339 9.19 -15.76 8.31
C ALA A 339 9.13 -15.79 9.85
N VAL A 340 9.32 -14.65 10.53
CA VAL A 340 9.13 -14.52 11.98
C VAL A 340 7.63 -14.45 12.29
N ALA A 341 6.92 -13.52 11.64
CA ALA A 341 5.50 -13.25 11.86
C ALA A 341 4.62 -14.51 11.67
N SER A 342 4.81 -15.25 10.57
CA SER A 342 4.08 -16.50 10.30
C SER A 342 4.26 -17.59 11.36
N ARG A 343 5.45 -17.65 11.98
CA ARG A 343 5.76 -18.63 13.03
C ARG A 343 5.21 -18.20 14.38
N GLN A 344 5.30 -16.92 14.72
CA GLN A 344 4.68 -16.35 15.91
C GLN A 344 3.14 -16.54 15.85
N GLY A 345 2.51 -16.24 14.72
CA GLY A 345 1.09 -16.51 14.50
C GLY A 345 0.74 -17.99 14.65
N ARG A 346 1.51 -18.88 14.00
CA ARG A 346 1.33 -20.34 14.13
C ARG A 346 1.50 -20.84 15.57
N TYR A 347 2.37 -20.22 16.36
CA TYR A 347 2.56 -20.53 17.78
C TYR A 347 1.33 -20.11 18.60
N ILE A 348 0.96 -18.82 18.58
CA ILE A 348 -0.16 -18.29 19.38
C ILE A 348 -1.48 -19.04 19.08
N GLY A 349 -1.78 -19.30 17.80
CA GLY A 349 -2.99 -20.04 17.43
C GLY A 349 -3.01 -21.50 17.89
N LYS A 350 -1.84 -22.11 18.15
CA LYS A 350 -1.74 -23.42 18.80
C LYS A 350 -1.86 -23.33 20.31
N GLU A 351 -1.24 -22.33 20.94
CA GLU A 351 -1.30 -22.20 22.40
C GLU A 351 -2.70 -21.81 22.88
N ILE A 352 -3.44 -20.98 22.15
CA ILE A 352 -4.86 -20.73 22.45
C ILE A 352 -5.67 -22.03 22.35
N ASN A 353 -5.42 -22.89 21.35
CA ASN A 353 -6.05 -24.22 21.29
C ASN A 353 -5.63 -25.17 22.42
N ASN A 354 -4.45 -24.99 23.04
CA ASN A 354 -4.03 -25.75 24.22
C ASN A 354 -4.81 -25.26 25.45
N LEU A 355 -4.83 -23.94 25.69
CA LEU A 355 -5.54 -23.30 26.80
C LEU A 355 -7.06 -23.60 26.75
N LEU A 356 -7.68 -23.52 25.57
CA LEU A 356 -9.09 -23.89 25.35
C LEU A 356 -9.38 -25.39 25.57
N LYS A 357 -8.34 -26.25 25.65
CA LYS A 357 -8.45 -27.68 25.98
C LYS A 357 -8.03 -27.97 27.43
N GLY A 358 -7.95 -26.94 28.28
CA GLY A 358 -7.51 -27.06 29.68
C GLY A 358 -6.03 -27.42 29.86
N LYS A 359 -5.21 -27.28 28.80
CA LYS A 359 -3.77 -27.60 28.84
C LYS A 359 -2.97 -26.34 29.12
N GLN A 360 -1.87 -26.49 29.84
CA GLN A 360 -0.86 -25.44 29.97
C GLN A 360 -0.25 -25.10 28.61
N MET A 361 0.34 -23.90 28.49
CA MET A 361 1.09 -23.51 27.31
C MET A 361 2.30 -24.43 27.08
N SER A 362 2.68 -24.61 25.81
CA SER A 362 3.91 -25.31 25.44
C SER A 362 5.14 -24.44 25.68
N LYS A 363 6.32 -24.96 25.31
CA LYS A 363 7.63 -24.31 25.57
C LYS A 363 7.70 -22.91 24.95
N PRO A 364 8.54 -22.00 25.47
CA PRO A 364 8.71 -20.65 24.94
C PRO A 364 9.03 -20.60 23.44
N PHE A 365 8.64 -19.51 22.78
CA PHE A 365 8.79 -19.33 21.34
C PHE A 365 10.26 -19.14 20.92
N VAL A 366 10.79 -20.08 20.13
CA VAL A 366 12.16 -20.03 19.60
C VAL A 366 12.16 -19.93 18.07
N TYR A 367 12.63 -18.81 17.53
CA TYR A 367 12.84 -18.63 16.09
C TYR A 367 14.20 -19.18 15.64
N ARG A 368 14.20 -20.16 14.71
CA ARG A 368 15.41 -20.70 14.06
C ARG A 368 15.44 -20.29 12.59
N SER A 369 16.36 -19.40 12.19
CA SER A 369 16.37 -18.91 10.80
C SER A 369 16.62 -20.05 9.82
N LEU A 370 15.88 -20.08 8.70
CA LEU A 370 16.18 -20.99 7.60
C LEU A 370 17.22 -20.39 6.64
N GLY A 371 17.38 -19.06 6.67
CA GLY A 371 18.15 -18.32 5.68
C GLY A 371 17.47 -17.00 5.29
N SER A 372 17.98 -16.41 4.21
CA SER A 372 17.43 -15.23 3.53
C SER A 372 17.64 -15.36 2.01
N MET A 373 16.77 -14.76 1.22
CA MET A 373 16.82 -14.81 -0.25
C MET A 373 16.40 -13.45 -0.82
N ALA A 374 16.96 -13.07 -1.97
CA ALA A 374 16.54 -11.89 -2.74
C ALA A 374 16.80 -12.12 -4.24
N SER A 375 15.81 -11.81 -5.08
CA SER A 375 15.96 -11.78 -6.53
C SER A 375 16.75 -10.54 -6.97
N ILE A 376 17.49 -10.67 -8.07
CA ILE A 376 18.28 -9.58 -8.65
C ILE A 376 18.03 -9.60 -10.17
N GLY A 377 16.74 -9.39 -10.49
CA GLY A 377 16.21 -9.44 -11.84
C GLY A 377 15.78 -10.83 -12.31
N ASN A 378 15.34 -10.91 -13.56
CA ASN A 378 14.78 -12.08 -14.24
C ASN A 378 15.70 -13.31 -14.28
N ARG A 379 17.01 -13.11 -14.13
CA ARG A 379 18.04 -14.13 -14.42
C ARG A 379 18.97 -14.46 -13.25
N SER A 380 18.77 -13.86 -12.07
CA SER A 380 19.64 -14.06 -10.92
C SER A 380 18.92 -13.88 -9.58
N ALA A 381 19.38 -14.59 -8.56
CA ALA A 381 19.08 -14.29 -7.16
C ALA A 381 20.34 -14.45 -6.29
N ILE A 382 20.23 -14.08 -5.02
CA ILE A 382 21.10 -14.55 -3.94
C ILE A 382 20.27 -15.31 -2.92
N VAL A 383 20.82 -16.39 -2.39
CA VAL A 383 20.21 -17.30 -1.44
C VAL A 383 21.28 -17.64 -0.41
N SER A 384 20.99 -17.46 0.88
CA SER A 384 21.84 -17.89 1.98
C SER A 384 20.99 -18.76 2.89
N LEU A 385 21.37 -20.02 3.10
CA LEU A 385 20.59 -21.01 3.85
C LEU A 385 21.37 -21.61 5.02
N GLY A 386 20.65 -21.95 6.09
CA GLY A 386 21.18 -22.66 7.25
C GLY A 386 21.87 -21.77 8.30
N GLN A 387 21.94 -22.25 9.54
CA GLN A 387 22.66 -21.60 10.66
C GLN A 387 23.87 -22.41 11.16
N LYS A 388 23.92 -23.73 10.92
CA LYS A 388 25.06 -24.60 11.28
C LYS A 388 25.94 -24.94 10.09
N PHE A 389 25.32 -25.41 9.01
CA PHE A 389 25.95 -25.57 7.70
C PHE A 389 25.41 -24.46 6.81
N LYS A 390 26.27 -23.52 6.42
CA LYS A 390 25.89 -22.38 5.59
C LYS A 390 26.00 -22.77 4.12
N ILE A 391 24.92 -22.57 3.38
CA ILE A 391 24.85 -22.83 1.94
C ILE A 391 24.46 -21.52 1.25
N ASP A 392 25.47 -20.85 0.68
CA ASP A 392 25.32 -19.60 -0.07
C ASP A 392 25.33 -19.90 -1.57
N VAL A 393 24.23 -19.57 -2.26
CA VAL A 393 24.03 -19.78 -3.70
C VAL A 393 23.71 -18.45 -4.37
N ASN A 394 24.22 -18.24 -5.58
CA ASN A 394 23.96 -17.04 -6.38
C ASN A 394 23.65 -17.38 -7.85
N GLY A 395 23.25 -16.39 -8.64
CA GLY A 395 23.01 -16.53 -10.07
C GLY A 395 21.74 -17.31 -10.43
N TYR A 396 21.77 -17.98 -11.57
CA TYR A 396 20.60 -18.66 -12.15
C TYR A 396 20.13 -19.86 -11.32
N MET A 397 21.05 -20.61 -10.70
CA MET A 397 20.69 -21.70 -9.78
C MET A 397 19.99 -21.18 -8.52
N ALA A 398 20.46 -20.07 -7.96
CA ALA A 398 19.78 -19.41 -6.84
C ALA A 398 18.38 -18.91 -7.21
N LEU A 399 18.17 -18.46 -8.45
CA LEU A 399 16.84 -18.04 -8.92
C LEU A 399 15.85 -19.21 -8.95
N TRP A 400 16.27 -20.42 -9.34
CA TRP A 400 15.41 -21.61 -9.28
C TRP A 400 15.10 -22.05 -7.85
N VAL A 401 16.04 -21.90 -6.92
CA VAL A 401 15.79 -22.11 -5.48
C VAL A 401 14.80 -21.07 -4.94
N TRP A 402 14.99 -19.78 -5.25
CA TRP A 402 14.09 -18.67 -4.89
C TRP A 402 12.66 -18.92 -5.42
N LYS A 403 12.52 -19.29 -6.71
CA LYS A 403 11.22 -19.58 -7.34
C LYS A 403 10.53 -20.78 -6.68
N SER A 404 11.25 -21.89 -6.52
CA SER A 404 10.71 -23.12 -5.91
C SER A 404 10.30 -22.92 -4.44
N ALA A 405 11.11 -22.18 -3.67
CA ALA A 405 10.82 -21.88 -2.28
C ALA A 405 9.55 -21.04 -2.12
N TYR A 406 9.36 -19.98 -2.91
CA TYR A 406 8.12 -19.20 -2.84
C TYR A 406 6.90 -19.96 -3.39
N LEU A 407 7.04 -20.78 -4.43
CA LEU A 407 5.98 -21.72 -4.84
C LEU A 407 5.63 -22.73 -3.75
N THR A 408 6.57 -23.14 -2.90
CA THR A 408 6.29 -23.97 -1.74
C THR A 408 5.51 -23.20 -0.66
N ILE A 409 5.97 -22.00 -0.31
CA ILE A 409 5.44 -21.17 0.79
C ILE A 409 4.06 -20.56 0.47
N LEU A 410 3.71 -20.36 -0.82
CA LEU A 410 2.38 -19.89 -1.24
C LEU A 410 1.26 -20.79 -0.68
N GLY A 411 0.20 -20.16 -0.14
CA GLY A 411 -0.76 -20.84 0.72
C GLY A 411 -1.78 -21.74 0.02
N SER A 412 -2.16 -21.42 -1.23
CA SER A 412 -3.18 -22.14 -2.01
C SER A 412 -2.65 -22.58 -3.37
N ILE A 413 -3.26 -23.63 -3.94
CA ILE A 413 -2.91 -24.12 -5.28
C ILE A 413 -3.29 -23.12 -6.38
N ARG A 414 -4.37 -22.35 -6.18
CA ARG A 414 -4.81 -21.24 -7.04
C ARG A 414 -3.70 -20.19 -7.19
N SER A 415 -3.17 -19.69 -6.07
CA SER A 415 -2.14 -18.65 -6.08
C SER A 415 -0.80 -19.18 -6.63
N LYS A 416 -0.48 -20.47 -6.43
CA LYS A 416 0.67 -21.13 -7.12
C LYS A 416 0.48 -21.16 -8.64
N LEU A 417 -0.68 -21.60 -9.12
CA LEU A 417 -0.98 -21.63 -10.55
C LEU A 417 -0.93 -20.23 -11.17
N TYR A 418 -1.51 -19.22 -10.52
CA TYR A 418 -1.45 -17.83 -10.97
C TYR A 418 -0.01 -17.29 -11.05
N VAL A 419 0.86 -17.64 -10.10
CA VAL A 419 2.28 -17.24 -10.13
C VAL A 419 3.06 -17.97 -11.23
N ILE A 420 2.80 -19.27 -11.43
CA ILE A 420 3.41 -20.05 -12.53
C ILE A 420 3.00 -19.51 -13.90
N VAL A 421 1.69 -19.32 -14.12
CA VAL A 421 1.14 -18.79 -15.39
C VAL A 421 1.69 -17.40 -15.68
N ASN A 422 1.73 -16.51 -14.70
CA ASN A 422 2.27 -15.16 -14.89
C ASN A 422 3.80 -15.17 -15.11
N TRP A 423 4.56 -16.02 -14.43
CA TRP A 423 6.00 -16.18 -14.70
C TRP A 423 6.30 -16.80 -16.08
N ALA A 424 5.44 -17.68 -16.59
CA ALA A 424 5.57 -18.20 -17.95
C ALA A 424 5.18 -17.11 -18.97
N GLY A 425 4.01 -16.49 -18.80
CA GLY A 425 3.50 -15.45 -19.70
C GLY A 425 4.43 -14.23 -19.80
N SER A 426 4.93 -13.72 -18.66
CA SER A 426 5.87 -12.58 -18.67
C SER A 426 7.23 -12.87 -19.30
N GLN A 427 7.63 -14.16 -19.41
CA GLN A 427 8.85 -14.56 -20.14
C GLN A 427 8.59 -14.81 -21.63
N ILE A 428 7.40 -15.27 -22.01
CA ILE A 428 7.05 -15.61 -23.40
C ILE A 428 6.51 -14.40 -24.16
N PHE A 429 5.56 -13.66 -23.58
CA PHE A 429 4.86 -12.54 -24.23
C PHE A 429 5.39 -11.17 -23.79
N GLY A 430 6.11 -11.10 -22.68
CA GLY A 430 6.51 -9.84 -22.02
C GLY A 430 5.55 -9.46 -20.89
N ARG A 431 5.88 -8.38 -20.17
CA ARG A 431 5.10 -7.94 -19.00
C ARG A 431 3.88 -7.13 -19.40
N ASP A 432 2.81 -7.23 -18.62
CA ASP A 432 1.59 -6.46 -18.83
C ASP A 432 1.74 -5.00 -18.35
N ILE A 433 1.67 -4.05 -19.28
CA ILE A 433 1.79 -2.61 -19.06
C ILE A 433 0.46 -1.85 -19.11
N THR A 434 -0.68 -2.55 -19.15
CA THR A 434 -2.01 -1.94 -19.35
C THR A 434 -2.28 -0.81 -18.38
N TYR A 435 -2.49 0.40 -18.90
CA TYR A 435 -2.91 1.54 -18.10
C TYR A 435 -4.37 1.37 -17.68
N ILE A 436 -4.60 1.30 -16.37
CA ILE A 436 -5.95 1.34 -15.78
C ILE A 436 -6.07 2.68 -15.07
N GLY A 437 -6.82 3.59 -15.69
CA GLY A 437 -7.10 4.93 -15.19
C GLY A 437 -7.96 4.96 -13.93
N ASP A 438 -8.26 6.18 -13.48
CA ASP A 438 -9.24 6.42 -12.44
C ASP A 438 -10.31 7.36 -13.00
N LEU A 439 -11.59 7.02 -12.82
CA LEU A 439 -12.72 7.81 -13.33
C LEU A 439 -12.71 9.27 -12.83
N SER A 440 -12.00 9.59 -11.76
CA SER A 440 -11.76 10.97 -11.32
C SER A 440 -10.70 11.71 -12.17
N GLU A 441 -9.60 11.05 -12.51
CA GLU A 441 -8.55 11.60 -13.39
C GLU A 441 -9.05 11.74 -14.83
N ASP A 442 -9.72 10.71 -15.37
CA ASP A 442 -10.17 10.69 -16.76
C ASP A 442 -11.16 11.84 -17.02
N ARG A 443 -12.07 12.11 -16.06
CA ARG A 443 -12.96 13.29 -16.08
C ARG A 443 -12.19 14.61 -15.97
N LYS A 444 -11.15 14.69 -15.12
CA LYS A 444 -10.32 15.89 -14.97
C LYS A 444 -9.59 16.25 -16.27
N TYR A 445 -8.94 15.29 -16.91
CA TYR A 445 -8.23 15.51 -18.17
C TYR A 445 -9.20 15.83 -19.32
N SER A 446 -10.38 15.19 -19.35
CA SER A 446 -11.43 15.52 -20.32
C SER A 446 -11.91 16.97 -20.18
N ALA A 447 -12.14 17.44 -18.95
CA ALA A 447 -12.54 18.83 -18.69
C ALA A 447 -11.46 19.84 -19.10
N LEU A 448 -10.18 19.55 -18.77
CA LEU A 448 -9.04 20.38 -19.17
C LEU A 448 -8.85 20.44 -20.70
N ALA A 449 -9.09 19.34 -21.41
CA ALA A 449 -9.04 19.30 -22.87
C ALA A 449 -10.15 20.16 -23.50
N VAL A 450 -11.39 20.03 -23.01
CA VAL A 450 -12.52 20.87 -23.45
C VAL A 450 -12.23 22.35 -23.18
N GLU A 451 -11.67 22.70 -22.02
CA GLU A 451 -11.30 24.07 -21.71
C GLU A 451 -10.17 24.59 -22.62
N GLY A 452 -9.11 23.80 -22.83
CA GLY A 452 -8.00 24.17 -23.71
C GLY A 452 -8.44 24.45 -25.15
N VAL A 453 -9.21 23.54 -25.74
CA VAL A 453 -9.80 23.74 -27.08
C VAL A 453 -10.72 24.98 -27.08
N SER A 454 -11.52 25.18 -26.02
CA SER A 454 -12.39 26.35 -25.91
C SER A 454 -11.64 27.69 -25.74
N ARG A 455 -10.40 27.67 -25.26
CA ARG A 455 -9.50 28.84 -25.20
C ARG A 455 -8.87 29.10 -26.57
N GLU A 456 -8.32 28.07 -27.22
CA GLU A 456 -7.75 28.19 -28.57
C GLU A 456 -8.77 28.69 -29.61
N MET A 457 -9.98 28.14 -29.60
CA MET A 457 -11.07 28.55 -30.49
C MET A 457 -11.36 30.05 -30.34
N ARG A 458 -11.46 30.55 -29.09
CA ARG A 458 -11.66 31.97 -28.80
C ARG A 458 -10.51 32.84 -29.30
N CYS A 459 -9.25 32.44 -29.10
CA CYS A 459 -8.11 33.18 -29.64
C CYS A 459 -8.12 33.25 -31.17
N LYS A 460 -8.47 32.13 -31.84
CA LYS A 460 -8.58 32.06 -33.31
C LYS A 460 -9.71 32.97 -33.83
N THR A 461 -10.88 33.01 -33.18
CA THR A 461 -11.96 33.94 -33.54
C THR A 461 -11.57 35.41 -33.35
N VAL A 462 -10.88 35.75 -32.25
CA VAL A 462 -10.42 37.13 -31.99
C VAL A 462 -9.41 37.60 -33.06
N HIS A 463 -8.53 36.72 -33.55
CA HIS A 463 -7.60 37.00 -34.65
C HIS A 463 -8.21 36.90 -36.06
N GLN A 464 -9.53 36.69 -36.19
CA GLN A 464 -10.26 36.67 -37.47
C GLN A 464 -11.30 37.79 -37.60
N SER A 465 -11.23 38.81 -36.74
CA SER A 465 -12.02 40.04 -36.92
C SER A 465 -11.41 40.90 -38.04
N PRO A 466 -12.15 41.29 -39.09
CA PRO A 466 -11.62 42.12 -40.16
C PRO A 466 -11.39 43.57 -39.72
N ASP A 467 -10.44 44.26 -40.36
CA ASP A 467 -10.15 45.67 -40.10
C ASP A 467 -11.37 46.59 -40.33
N PRO A 468 -11.50 47.70 -39.55
CA PRO A 468 -12.61 48.62 -39.69
C PRO A 468 -12.56 49.37 -41.03
N VAL A 469 -13.49 49.03 -41.93
CA VAL A 469 -13.68 49.69 -43.23
C VAL A 469 -14.03 51.17 -43.00
N LYS A 470 -13.26 52.07 -43.63
CA LYS A 470 -13.51 53.52 -43.57
C LYS A 470 -14.84 53.87 -44.25
N PRO A 471 -15.63 54.83 -43.73
CA PRO A 471 -16.86 55.26 -44.35
C PRO A 471 -16.60 56.00 -45.66
N GLY A 472 -17.34 55.64 -46.71
CA GLY A 472 -17.40 56.34 -47.99
C GLY A 472 -18.85 56.70 -48.33
N ASN A 473 -19.08 57.93 -48.79
CA ASN A 473 -20.41 58.43 -49.12
C ASN A 473 -20.94 57.82 -50.43
N ASN A 474 -22.25 57.55 -50.49
CA ASN A 474 -23.18 58.20 -51.43
C ASN A 474 -24.64 57.75 -51.21
N ALA A 475 -25.59 58.63 -51.58
CA ALA A 475 -27.01 58.29 -51.78
C ALA A 475 -27.26 57.97 -53.28
N THR A 476 -28.44 57.61 -53.83
CA THR A 476 -29.88 57.64 -53.45
C THR A 476 -30.61 56.58 -54.34
N SER A 477 -31.91 56.25 -54.34
CA SER A 477 -33.16 56.70 -53.68
C SER A 477 -34.31 55.68 -53.92
N ALA A 478 -35.29 55.62 -53.01
CA ALA A 478 -36.68 55.14 -53.24
C ALA A 478 -36.89 53.62 -53.49
N MET A 479 -38.06 53.01 -53.28
CA MET A 479 -39.43 53.52 -52.97
C MET A 479 -40.06 52.87 -51.70
N ALA A 480 -41.33 53.23 -51.42
CA ALA A 480 -42.18 52.83 -50.27
C ALA A 480 -42.66 51.34 -50.35
N GLU A 481 -43.51 50.76 -49.46
CA GLU A 481 -44.64 51.34 -48.72
C GLU A 481 -45.19 50.43 -47.58
N LYS A 482 -45.68 51.03 -46.47
CA LYS A 482 -46.71 50.56 -45.47
C LYS A 482 -46.56 49.17 -44.79
N ALA A 483 -47.07 48.91 -43.58
CA ALA A 483 -47.67 49.72 -42.50
C ALA A 483 -47.59 48.95 -41.15
N ALA A 484 -47.95 49.61 -40.04
CA ALA A 484 -48.22 49.00 -38.73
C ALA A 484 -49.58 49.50 -38.18
N PRO A 485 -50.15 48.84 -37.17
CA PRO A 485 -50.39 49.56 -35.92
C PRO A 485 -50.05 48.75 -34.66
N GLN A 486 -50.04 49.44 -33.52
CA GLN A 486 -49.78 48.90 -32.18
C GLN A 486 -51.07 48.55 -31.44
N THR A 487 -51.00 47.57 -30.53
CA THR A 487 -51.80 47.54 -29.28
C THR A 487 -50.93 46.98 -28.13
N THR A 488 -51.30 47.31 -26.89
CA THR A 488 -50.50 47.04 -25.68
C THR A 488 -51.43 46.56 -24.52
N PRO A 489 -50.95 46.37 -23.27
CA PRO A 489 -50.82 45.06 -22.60
C PRO A 489 -51.96 44.74 -21.63
N GLU A 490 -52.02 43.49 -21.13
CA GLU A 490 -52.86 43.16 -19.96
C GLU A 490 -52.24 42.04 -19.08
N GLN A 491 -52.18 42.33 -17.77
CA GLN A 491 -52.19 41.48 -16.56
C GLN A 491 -51.29 40.24 -16.34
N ALA A 492 -50.90 40.12 -15.07
CA ALA A 492 -50.56 38.89 -14.37
C ALA A 492 -51.39 38.79 -13.08
N PRO A 493 -51.51 37.60 -12.47
CA PRO A 493 -51.43 37.46 -11.02
C PRO A 493 -50.24 36.53 -10.67
N LYS A 494 -49.49 36.70 -9.56
CA LYS A 494 -49.91 36.60 -8.14
C LYS A 494 -50.59 35.26 -7.87
N ASP A 495 -50.12 34.40 -6.97
CA ASP A 495 -49.85 34.63 -5.54
C ASP A 495 -48.84 33.58 -4.99
N THR A 496 -48.49 33.47 -3.70
CA THR A 496 -48.14 34.44 -2.63
C THR A 496 -47.78 33.63 -1.36
N GLN A 497 -46.56 33.81 -0.83
CA GLN A 497 -46.14 33.68 0.59
C GLN A 497 -46.42 32.36 1.36
N ALA A 498 -45.39 31.64 1.86
CA ALA A 498 -44.69 31.84 3.16
C ALA A 498 -45.12 30.77 4.21
N SER A 499 -44.47 30.56 5.37
CA SER A 499 -43.47 31.42 6.05
C SER A 499 -42.41 30.69 6.89
N LYS A 500 -41.24 31.35 6.99
CA LYS A 500 -40.41 31.60 8.19
C LYS A 500 -40.30 30.54 9.30
N ALA A 501 -39.05 30.21 9.61
CA ALA A 501 -38.55 30.18 10.99
C ALA A 501 -37.12 30.77 11.02
N THR A 502 -36.75 31.49 12.08
CA THR A 502 -35.48 32.26 12.15
C THR A 502 -34.73 31.94 13.45
N ALA A 503 -33.42 31.70 13.37
CA ALA A 503 -32.52 31.79 14.51
C ALA A 503 -31.09 32.10 14.03
N ALA A 504 -30.36 32.94 14.76
CA ALA A 504 -28.96 33.27 14.52
C ALA A 504 -28.19 33.27 15.84
N VAL A 505 -26.90 32.93 15.80
CA VAL A 505 -25.97 33.04 16.92
C VAL A 505 -24.65 33.65 16.39
N PRO A 506 -24.13 34.74 16.97
CA PRO A 506 -22.93 35.41 16.46
C PRO A 506 -21.64 34.78 17.00
N ALA A 507 -20.52 35.04 16.30
CA ALA A 507 -19.19 34.73 16.78
C ALA A 507 -18.59 35.90 17.58
N ALA A 508 -17.86 35.60 18.65
CA ALA A 508 -16.97 36.52 19.35
C ALA A 508 -15.78 35.74 19.91
N ALA A 509 -14.60 36.37 19.95
CA ALA A 509 -13.37 35.81 20.51
C ALA A 509 -12.85 36.69 21.65
N LEU A 510 -12.02 36.15 22.56
CA LEU A 510 -10.75 36.75 23.05
C LEU A 510 -10.19 36.05 24.31
N LYS A 511 -8.85 36.07 24.41
CA LYS A 511 -8.02 36.16 25.64
C LYS A 511 -7.94 34.98 26.67
N SER A 512 -6.89 34.18 26.46
CA SER A 512 -5.65 34.14 27.30
C SER A 512 -5.65 33.76 28.80
N LYS A 513 -4.61 32.97 29.14
CA LYS A 513 -4.07 32.60 30.48
C LYS A 513 -4.88 31.55 31.25
N GLY A 514 -4.12 30.64 31.86
CA GLY A 514 -4.54 29.33 32.40
C GLY A 514 -3.42 28.34 32.10
#